data_AF-A0A329RSU8-F1
#
_entry.id   AF-A0A329RSU8-F1
#
_cell.length_a   1.000
_cell.length_b   1.000
_cell.length_c   1.000
_cell.angle_alpha   90.00
_cell.angle_beta   90.00
_cell.angle_gamma   90.00
#
_symmetry.space_group_name_H-M   'P 1'
#
loop_
_entity.id
_entity.type
_entity.pdbx_description
1 polymer ?
#
loop_
_entity_poly.entity_id
_entity_poly.type
_entity_poly.pdbx_seq_one_letter_code
_entity_poly.pdbx_strand_id
1 'polypeptide(L)'
;MSAVTGNAIIASRQSKAPPIPEEWGFYAKTFECTHAGKYAPRGEGQRPHQNVRPLGCKAQINLCYPTTRLAIRDDVMTSVDILQRSGVKKKKTILKYIREHSDCKPVIRDVHNLVASLKAREIGTATVAERLHKWMVEQQRILKCSKSS
;
A
#
# COMPACT_ATOMS: atom_id res chain seq x y z
N MET A 1 -4.81 -3.24 -3.59
CA MET A 1 -3.61 -3.27 -4.45
C MET A 1 -4.11 -3.11 -5.88
N SER A 2 -3.64 -2.12 -6.64
CA SER A 2 -4.08 -1.96 -8.04
C SER A 2 -3.43 -3.01 -8.93
N ALA A 3 -4.04 -3.31 -10.08
CA ALA A 3 -3.48 -4.20 -11.10
C ALA A 3 -2.04 -3.80 -11.48
N VAL A 4 -1.79 -2.50 -11.60
CA VAL A 4 -0.47 -1.92 -11.89
C VAL A 4 0.58 -2.29 -10.84
N THR A 5 0.27 -2.11 -9.55
CA THR A 5 1.21 -2.47 -8.46
C THR A 5 1.38 -3.99 -8.35
N GLY A 6 0.31 -4.76 -8.61
CA GLY A 6 0.37 -6.23 -8.65
C GLY A 6 1.30 -6.75 -9.74
N ASN A 7 1.18 -6.21 -10.94
CA ASN A 7 2.00 -6.60 -12.10
C ASN A 7 3.49 -6.28 -11.89
N ALA A 8 3.83 -5.16 -11.24
CA ALA A 8 5.21 -4.86 -10.87
C ALA A 8 5.83 -5.92 -9.94
N ILE A 9 5.04 -6.52 -9.05
CA ILE A 9 5.47 -7.61 -8.16
C ILE A 9 5.56 -8.94 -8.89
N ILE A 10 4.62 -9.23 -9.79
CA ILE A 10 4.65 -10.43 -10.63
C ILE A 10 5.91 -10.43 -11.51
N ALA A 11 6.24 -9.28 -12.09
CA ALA A 11 7.44 -9.08 -12.90
C ALA A 11 8.73 -9.24 -12.08
N SER A 12 8.81 -8.66 -10.87
CA SER A 12 10.00 -8.80 -10.01
C SER A 12 10.25 -10.23 -9.53
N ARG A 13 9.20 -11.05 -9.45
CA ARG A 13 9.28 -12.46 -9.08
C ARG A 13 9.47 -13.41 -10.26
N GLN A 14 9.56 -12.89 -11.50
CA GLN A 14 9.70 -13.69 -12.72
C GLN A 14 8.63 -14.80 -12.85
N SER A 15 7.41 -14.49 -12.42
CA SER A 15 6.29 -15.42 -12.51
C SER A 15 5.84 -15.61 -13.96
N LYS A 16 5.44 -16.83 -14.33
CA LYS A 16 4.85 -17.17 -15.66
C LYS A 16 3.37 -16.80 -15.79
N ALA A 17 2.73 -16.37 -14.70
CA ALA A 17 1.31 -16.00 -14.71
C ALA A 17 1.06 -14.77 -15.61
N PRO A 18 -0.08 -14.73 -16.34
CA PRO A 18 -0.42 -13.58 -17.17
C PRO A 18 -0.59 -12.31 -16.31
N PRO A 19 -0.28 -11.13 -16.86
CA PRO A 19 -0.46 -9.86 -16.16
C PRO A 19 -1.95 -9.64 -15.86
N ILE A 20 -2.21 -9.05 -14.69
CA ILE A 20 -3.56 -8.67 -14.27
C ILE A 20 -4.00 -7.49 -15.17
N PRO A 21 -5.18 -7.57 -15.82
CA PRO A 21 -5.67 -6.48 -16.66
C PRO A 21 -5.84 -5.18 -15.88
N GLU A 22 -5.47 -4.05 -16.49
CA GLU A 22 -5.47 -2.74 -15.83
C GLU A 22 -6.89 -2.24 -15.54
N GLU A 23 -7.86 -2.64 -16.37
CA GLU A 23 -9.27 -2.31 -16.21
C GLU A 23 -9.91 -2.88 -14.94
N TRP A 24 -9.29 -3.88 -14.29
CA TRP A 24 -9.88 -4.54 -13.12
C TRP A 24 -9.86 -3.69 -11.84
N GLY A 25 -9.17 -2.54 -11.83
CA GLY A 25 -9.21 -1.51 -10.77
C GLY A 25 -8.72 -1.96 -9.39
N PHE A 26 -9.43 -2.90 -8.77
CA PHE A 26 -9.12 -3.51 -7.47
C PHE A 26 -8.76 -5.00 -7.62
N TYR A 27 -7.58 -5.39 -7.15
CA TYR A 27 -7.20 -6.80 -7.05
C TYR A 27 -7.91 -7.47 -5.86
N ALA A 28 -8.70 -8.50 -6.14
CA ALA A 28 -9.21 -9.43 -5.13
C ALA A 28 -8.16 -10.50 -4.82
N LYS A 29 -7.80 -10.64 -3.54
CA LYS A 29 -6.93 -11.72 -3.09
C LYS A 29 -7.79 -12.89 -2.62
N THR A 30 -7.57 -14.05 -3.22
CA THR A 30 -8.18 -15.30 -2.77
C THR A 30 -7.36 -15.86 -1.60
N PHE A 31 -8.03 -16.11 -0.48
CA PHE A 31 -7.47 -16.83 0.67
C PHE A 31 -8.05 -18.24 0.69
N GLU A 32 -7.19 -19.22 0.87
CA GLU A 32 -7.57 -20.62 0.97
C GLU A 32 -7.67 -21.04 2.44
N CYS A 33 -8.57 -21.97 2.72
CA CYS A 33 -8.70 -22.58 4.04
C CYS A 33 -7.38 -23.21 4.51
N THR A 34 -7.11 -23.21 5.81
CA THR A 34 -5.97 -23.93 6.39
C THR A 34 -6.04 -25.45 6.17
N HIS A 35 -7.23 -25.97 5.87
CA HIS A 35 -7.48 -27.35 5.47
C HIS A 35 -7.48 -27.58 3.95
N ALA A 36 -7.14 -26.56 3.17
CA ALA A 36 -7.04 -26.68 1.71
C ALA A 36 -5.85 -27.55 1.29
N GLY A 37 -5.92 -28.02 0.04
CA GLY A 37 -4.92 -28.91 -0.53
C GLY A 37 -5.12 -30.38 -0.16
N LYS A 38 -4.51 -31.26 -0.97
CA LYS A 38 -4.51 -32.70 -0.72
C LYS A 38 -3.39 -33.04 0.25
N TYR A 39 -3.65 -33.95 1.18
CA TYR A 39 -2.60 -34.51 2.00
C TYR A 39 -1.60 -35.27 1.13
N ALA A 40 -0.33 -34.90 1.22
CA ALA A 40 0.78 -35.61 0.59
C ALA A 40 1.69 -36.17 1.69
N PRO A 41 1.73 -37.50 1.89
CA PRO A 41 2.64 -38.10 2.86
C PRO A 41 4.09 -37.84 2.45
N ARG A 42 4.94 -37.45 3.41
CA ARG A 42 6.38 -37.21 3.18
C ARG A 42 7.29 -38.36 3.65
N GLY A 43 6.71 -39.47 4.09
CA GLY A 43 7.45 -40.66 4.48
C GLY A 43 6.54 -41.86 4.67
N GLU A 44 7.14 -43.05 4.65
CA GLU A 44 6.47 -44.36 4.79
C GLU A 44 6.42 -44.84 6.25
N GLY A 45 6.78 -43.97 7.21
CA GLY A 45 6.93 -44.34 8.61
C GLY A 45 5.62 -44.73 9.28
N GLN A 46 5.65 -45.82 10.06
CA GLN A 46 4.48 -46.36 10.77
C GLN A 46 3.99 -45.53 11.99
N ARG A 47 4.57 -44.36 12.25
CA ARG A 47 4.17 -43.56 13.41
C ARG A 47 2.78 -42.96 13.16
N PRO A 48 1.79 -43.17 14.06
CA PRO A 48 0.48 -42.58 13.91
C PRO A 48 0.60 -41.06 13.87
N HIS A 49 0.18 -40.47 12.77
CA HIS A 49 0.33 -39.05 12.51
C HIS A 49 -0.71 -38.26 13.32
N GLN A 50 -0.28 -37.20 14.02
CA GLN A 50 -1.23 -36.23 14.60
C GLN A 50 -1.99 -35.49 13.49
N ASN A 51 -3.24 -35.10 13.80
CA ASN A 51 -4.22 -34.44 12.92
C ASN A 51 -3.60 -33.73 11.70
N VAL A 52 -3.88 -34.28 10.52
CA VAL A 52 -3.45 -33.70 9.25
C VAL A 52 -4.24 -32.43 8.98
N ARG A 53 -3.54 -31.32 8.69
CA ARG A 53 -4.19 -30.07 8.30
C ARG A 53 -4.86 -30.18 6.92
N PRO A 54 -4.21 -30.65 5.84
CA PRO A 54 -4.85 -30.72 4.52
C PRO A 54 -5.93 -31.81 4.50
N LEU A 55 -7.19 -31.41 4.31
CA LEU A 55 -8.34 -32.30 4.20
C LEU A 55 -9.01 -32.22 2.82
N GLY A 56 -8.41 -31.50 1.87
CA GLY A 56 -9.02 -31.21 0.58
C GLY A 56 -10.17 -30.20 0.68
N CYS A 57 -10.18 -29.36 1.72
CA CYS A 57 -11.22 -28.33 1.87
C CYS A 57 -11.14 -27.34 0.70
N LYS A 58 -12.27 -27.16 -0.01
CA LYS A 58 -12.38 -26.25 -1.16
C LYS A 58 -12.82 -24.83 -0.75
N ALA A 59 -12.97 -24.57 0.54
CA ALA A 59 -13.40 -23.26 1.02
C ALA A 59 -12.34 -22.20 0.66
N GLN A 60 -12.80 -21.17 -0.03
CA GLN A 60 -12.00 -20.03 -0.46
C GLN A 60 -12.78 -18.76 -0.14
N ILE A 61 -12.06 -17.70 0.24
CA ILE A 61 -12.64 -16.38 0.49
C ILE A 61 -11.92 -15.38 -0.39
N ASN A 62 -12.68 -14.70 -1.24
CA ASN A 62 -12.17 -13.62 -2.07
C ASN A 62 -12.36 -12.30 -1.32
N LEU A 63 -11.25 -11.66 -0.93
CA LEU A 63 -11.27 -10.33 -0.34
C LEU A 63 -10.75 -9.30 -1.34
N CYS A 64 -11.61 -8.36 -1.71
CA CYS A 64 -11.20 -7.14 -2.39
C CYS A 64 -10.51 -6.22 -1.37
N TYR A 65 -9.21 -5.98 -1.54
CA TYR A 65 -8.46 -5.09 -0.65
C TYR A 65 -8.26 -3.74 -1.34
N PRO A 66 -9.02 -2.69 -0.97
CA PRO A 66 -8.73 -1.36 -1.46
C PRO A 66 -7.34 -0.93 -0.93
N THR A 67 -6.56 -0.27 -1.79
CA THR A 67 -5.17 0.15 -1.48
C THR A 67 -5.13 1.06 -0.23
N THR A 68 -6.21 1.79 0.01
CA THR A 68 -6.54 2.43 1.28
C THR A 68 -7.75 1.69 1.83
N ARG A 69 -7.73 1.22 3.09
CA ARG A 69 -8.88 0.52 3.72
C ARG A 69 -10.16 1.38 3.79
N LEU A 70 -10.07 2.64 3.37
CA LEU A 70 -11.07 3.67 3.51
C LEU A 70 -11.31 4.31 2.13
N ALA A 71 -12.58 4.37 1.73
CA ALA A 71 -13.03 5.14 0.57
C ALA A 71 -13.09 6.63 0.95
N ILE A 72 -11.92 7.22 1.24
CA ILE A 72 -11.81 8.66 1.52
C ILE A 72 -11.96 9.38 0.19
N ARG A 73 -12.88 10.36 0.14
CA ARG A 73 -13.09 11.20 -1.04
C ARG A 73 -11.82 12.00 -1.39
N ASP A 74 -11.58 12.24 -2.67
CA ASP A 74 -10.35 12.87 -3.17
C ASP A 74 -10.14 14.30 -2.66
N ASP A 75 -11.22 15.04 -2.40
CA ASP A 75 -11.18 16.38 -1.83
C ASP A 75 -10.63 16.38 -0.39
N VAL A 76 -11.10 15.45 0.44
CA VAL A 76 -10.58 15.25 1.81
C VAL A 76 -9.11 14.82 1.76
N MET A 77 -8.74 13.98 0.80
CA MET A 77 -7.35 13.51 0.65
C MET A 77 -6.41 14.65 0.26
N THR A 78 -6.87 15.59 -0.58
CA THR A 78 -6.13 16.81 -0.96
C THR A 78 -5.88 17.71 0.25
N SER A 79 -6.89 17.93 1.09
CA SER A 79 -6.75 18.72 2.32
C SER A 79 -5.79 18.06 3.32
N VAL A 80 -5.82 16.73 3.44
CA VAL A 80 -4.88 15.98 4.30
C VAL A 80 -3.44 16.08 3.80
N ASP A 81 -3.21 16.08 2.48
CA ASP A 81 -1.89 16.33 1.89
C ASP A 81 -1.36 17.71 2.27
N ILE A 82 -2.18 18.75 2.11
CA ILE A 82 -1.83 20.11 2.53
C ILE A 82 -1.49 20.15 4.02
N LEU A 83 -2.33 19.57 4.89
CA LEU A 83 -2.10 19.53 6.34
C LEU A 83 -0.78 18.81 6.70
N GLN A 84 -0.46 17.73 6.00
CA GLN A 84 0.81 17.02 6.19
C GLN A 84 2.00 17.90 5.77
N ARG A 85 1.88 18.59 4.62
CA ARG A 85 2.94 19.46 4.07
C ARG A 85 3.16 20.71 4.92
N SER A 86 2.12 21.23 5.55
CA SER A 86 2.22 22.28 6.58
C SER A 86 2.89 21.82 7.89
N GLY A 87 3.31 20.55 7.98
CA GLY A 87 4.14 20.06 9.07
C GLY A 87 3.36 19.56 10.29
N VAL A 88 2.09 19.18 10.14
CA VAL A 88 1.31 18.58 11.24
C VAL A 88 1.96 17.26 11.69
N LYS A 89 2.68 17.30 12.82
CA LYS A 89 3.41 16.13 13.36
C LYS A 89 2.48 15.10 14.01
N LYS A 90 1.32 15.54 14.51
CA LYS A 90 0.39 14.70 15.27
C LYS A 90 -0.62 14.01 14.35
N LYS A 91 -0.43 12.72 14.11
CA LYS A 91 -1.37 11.87 13.34
C LYS A 91 -2.79 11.85 13.93
N LYS A 92 -2.95 12.10 15.23
CA LYS A 92 -4.26 12.24 15.89
C LYS A 92 -5.07 13.43 15.35
N THR A 93 -4.41 14.52 14.96
CA THR A 93 -5.07 15.70 14.39
C THR A 93 -5.63 15.39 13.01
N ILE A 94 -4.83 14.74 12.16
CA ILE A 94 -5.25 14.27 10.83
C ILE A 94 -6.40 13.26 10.96
N LEU A 95 -6.32 12.35 11.94
CA LEU A 95 -7.39 11.40 12.22
C LEU A 95 -8.72 12.08 12.56
N LYS A 96 -8.67 13.11 13.41
CA LYS A 96 -9.83 13.90 13.81
C LYS A 96 -10.45 14.59 12.58
N TYR A 97 -9.61 15.25 11.78
CA TYR A 97 -10.04 15.90 10.55
C TYR A 97 -10.77 14.96 9.59
N ILE A 98 -10.21 13.78 9.32
CA ILE A 98 -10.83 12.80 8.42
C ILE A 98 -12.19 12.34 8.95
N ARG A 99 -12.33 12.13 10.26
CA ARG A 99 -13.63 11.74 10.87
C ARG A 99 -14.68 12.84 10.80
N GLU A 100 -14.27 14.10 10.80
CA GLU A 100 -15.17 15.25 10.74
C GLU A 100 -15.59 15.59 9.30
N HIS A 101 -14.76 15.25 8.31
CA HIS A 101 -14.96 15.64 6.91
C HIS A 101 -15.27 14.46 5.98
N SER A 102 -15.44 13.25 6.54
CA SER A 102 -15.84 12.06 5.80
C SER A 102 -16.62 11.10 6.70
N ASP A 103 -17.48 10.29 6.09
CA ASP A 103 -18.21 9.21 6.80
C ASP A 103 -17.31 8.01 7.14
N CYS A 104 -16.03 8.08 6.79
CA CYS A 104 -15.07 7.04 7.09
C CYS A 104 -14.76 7.02 8.59
N LYS A 105 -14.59 5.82 9.15
CA LYS A 105 -14.13 5.60 10.53
C LYS A 105 -12.68 5.10 10.54
N PRO A 106 -11.69 5.96 10.19
CA PRO A 106 -10.29 5.59 10.21
C PRO A 106 -9.80 5.20 11.61
N VAL A 107 -8.80 4.34 11.65
CA VAL A 107 -7.92 4.15 12.82
C VAL A 107 -6.56 4.80 12.61
N ILE A 108 -5.79 5.00 13.68
CA ILE A 108 -4.46 5.65 13.63
C ILE A 108 -3.52 4.94 12.63
N ARG A 109 -3.63 3.62 12.49
CA ARG A 109 -2.86 2.85 11.52
C ARG A 109 -3.18 3.24 10.08
N ASP A 110 -4.43 3.58 9.77
CA ASP A 110 -4.81 4.03 8.43
C ASP A 110 -4.19 5.39 8.12
N VAL A 111 -4.23 6.32 9.08
CA VAL A 111 -3.55 7.63 8.96
C VAL A 111 -2.04 7.46 8.84
N HIS A 112 -1.46 6.50 9.56
CA HIS A 112 -0.04 6.18 9.44
C HIS A 112 0.31 5.77 8.00
N ASN A 113 -0.46 4.85 7.43
CA ASN A 113 -0.25 4.36 6.07
C ASN A 113 -0.52 5.45 5.03
N LEU A 114 -1.57 6.26 5.23
CA LEU A 114 -1.90 7.40 4.38
C LEU A 114 -0.75 8.39 4.34
N VAL A 115 -0.29 8.88 5.50
CA VAL A 115 0.84 9.82 5.58
C VAL A 115 2.12 9.21 5.00
N ALA A 116 2.37 7.91 5.20
CA ALA A 116 3.52 7.24 4.59
C ALA A 116 3.41 7.20 3.05
N SER A 117 2.21 6.94 2.51
CA SER A 117 1.97 6.93 1.07
C SER A 117 2.05 8.32 0.44
N LEU A 118 1.55 9.37 1.12
CA LEU A 118 1.68 10.76 0.67
C LEU A 118 3.15 11.19 0.61
N LYS A 119 3.93 10.86 1.65
CA LYS A 119 5.38 11.09 1.65
C LYS A 119 6.10 10.30 0.55
N ALA A 120 5.71 9.05 0.31
CA ALA A 120 6.30 8.25 -0.77
C ALA A 120 6.01 8.85 -2.15
N ARG A 121 4.81 9.42 -2.36
CA ARG A 121 4.45 10.17 -3.58
C ARG A 121 5.27 11.45 -3.74
N GLU A 122 5.51 12.21 -2.68
CA GLU A 122 6.36 13.41 -2.72
C GLU A 122 7.82 13.09 -3.04
N ILE A 123 8.35 11.99 -2.50
CA ILE A 123 9.73 11.55 -2.75
C ILE A 123 9.91 11.03 -4.18
N GLY A 124 8.85 10.46 -4.78
CA GLY A 124 8.91 9.82 -6.10
C GLY A 124 9.88 8.62 -6.14
N THR A 125 10.30 8.20 -7.33
CA THR A 125 11.39 7.23 -7.53
C THR A 125 12.78 7.86 -7.39
N ALA A 126 12.85 9.13 -6.98
CA ALA A 126 14.08 9.90 -7.03
C ALA A 126 15.06 9.44 -5.95
N THR A 127 16.26 9.08 -6.40
CA THR A 127 17.40 8.74 -5.55
C THR A 127 17.74 9.91 -4.63
N VAL A 128 18.45 9.62 -3.52
CA VAL A 128 18.90 10.68 -2.58
C VAL A 128 19.74 11.75 -3.31
N ALA A 129 20.55 11.33 -4.29
CA ALA A 129 21.36 12.21 -5.11
C ALA A 129 20.51 13.17 -5.97
N GLU A 130 19.47 12.67 -6.64
CA GLU A 130 18.57 13.50 -7.45
C GLU A 130 17.81 14.52 -6.61
N ARG A 131 17.43 14.17 -5.38
CA ARG A 131 16.79 15.09 -4.42
C ARG A 131 17.73 16.18 -3.95
N LEU A 132 18.99 15.83 -3.64
CA LEU A 132 20.02 16.81 -3.27
C LEU A 132 20.29 17.77 -4.44
N HIS A 133 20.42 17.26 -5.66
CA HIS A 133 20.64 18.09 -6.85
C HIS A 133 19.49 19.08 -7.06
N LYS A 134 18.23 18.62 -6.99
CA LYS A 134 17.06 19.50 -7.10
C LYS A 134 17.06 20.59 -6.04
N TRP A 135 17.35 20.24 -4.79
CA TRP A 135 17.45 21.20 -3.69
C TRP A 135 18.57 22.23 -3.91
N MET A 136 19.75 21.78 -4.35
CA MET A 136 20.89 22.66 -4.65
C MET A 136 20.57 23.64 -5.80
N VAL A 137 19.88 23.19 -6.84
CA VAL A 137 19.42 24.04 -7.95
C VAL A 137 18.41 25.09 -7.47
N GLU A 138 17.46 24.70 -6.61
CA GLU A 138 16.48 25.62 -6.02
C GLU A 138 17.16 26.70 -5.16
N GLN A 139 18.13 26.31 -4.31
CA GLN A 139 18.91 27.26 -3.52
C GLN A 139 19.71 28.23 -4.39
N GLN A 140 20.31 27.76 -5.49
CA GLN A 140 21.01 28.65 -6.42
C GLN A 140 20.07 29.64 -7.12
N ARG A 141 18.82 29.24 -7.42
CA ARG A 141 17.81 30.15 -7.97
C ARG A 141 17.39 31.22 -6.95
N ILE A 142 17.16 30.83 -5.70
CA ILE A 142 16.83 31.76 -4.61
C ILE A 142 17.98 32.76 -4.38
N LEU A 143 19.22 32.27 -4.33
CA LEU A 143 20.42 33.11 -4.16
C LEU A 143 20.72 34.01 -5.36
N LYS A 144 20.30 33.63 -6.57
CA LYS A 144 20.39 34.49 -7.76
C LYS A 144 19.31 35.57 -7.73
N CYS A 145 18.07 35.24 -7.36
CA CYS A 145 16.99 36.22 -7.17
C CYS A 145 17.31 37.27 -6.08
N SER A 146 18.00 36.88 -5.00
CA SER A 146 18.38 37.82 -3.93
C SER A 146 19.54 38.76 -4.29
N LYS A 147 20.24 38.52 -5.41
CA LYS A 147 21.35 39.35 -5.90
C LYS A 147 20.95 40.25 -7.08
N SER A 148 19.74 40.07 -7.60
CA SER A 148 19.17 40.82 -8.72
C SER A 148 18.10 41.83 -8.28
N SER A 149 18.05 42.16 -6.98
CA SER A 149 17.13 43.14 -6.40
C SER A 149 17.87 44.19 -5.58
#